data_AF-A0A4P9VGJ2-F1
#
_entry.id   AF-A0A4P9VGJ2-F1
#
_cell.length_a   1.000
_cell.length_b   1.000
_cell.length_c   1.000
_cell.angle_alpha   90.00
_cell.angle_beta   90.00
_cell.angle_gamma   90.00
#
_symmetry.space_group_name_H-M   'P 1'
#
loop_
_entity.id
_entity.type
_entity.pdbx_description
1 polymer ?
#
loop_
_entity_poly.entity_id
_entity_poly.type
_entity_poly.pdbx_seq_one_letter_code
_entity_poly.pdbx_strand_id
1 'polypeptide(L)'
;MEPTIKAGCFAIANMEATGIIERDLYVLKVEDKYCVRWVEPTIDGDYKIESDQNDPFFMPNCTVTPMELTQIEIIGRVELIISSRD
;
A
#
# COMPACT_ATOMS: atom_id res chain seq x y z
N MET A 1 6.78 7.39 -0.50
CA MET A 1 7.28 6.12 -1.04
C MET A 1 8.56 6.34 -1.87
N GLU A 2 9.38 7.35 -1.57
CA GLU A 2 10.67 7.49 -2.27
C GLU A 2 11.65 6.43 -1.77
N PRO A 3 12.49 5.85 -2.63
CA PRO A 3 12.74 6.25 -4.02
C PRO A 3 11.78 5.64 -5.07
N THR A 4 10.92 4.70 -4.68
CA THR A 4 10.07 3.93 -5.62
C THR A 4 9.02 4.79 -6.33
N ILE A 5 8.32 5.64 -5.59
CA ILE A 5 7.31 6.58 -6.11
C ILE A 5 7.68 7.97 -5.61
N LYS A 6 7.99 8.85 -6.56
CA LYS A 6 8.32 10.26 -6.31
C LYS A 6 7.06 11.11 -6.30
N ALA A 7 7.14 12.27 -5.65
CA ALA A 7 6.09 13.27 -5.74
C ALA A 7 5.81 13.63 -7.22
N GLY A 8 4.54 13.72 -7.61
CA GLY A 8 4.12 13.99 -8.99
C GLY A 8 4.00 12.77 -9.90
N CYS A 9 4.36 11.56 -9.44
CA CYS A 9 4.05 10.33 -10.17
C CYS A 9 2.55 10.01 -10.14
N PHE A 10 2.06 9.37 -11.20
CA PHE A 10 0.72 8.79 -11.26
C PHE A 10 0.78 7.29 -10.98
N ALA A 11 0.00 6.81 -10.02
CA ALA A 11 -0.20 5.38 -9.79
C ALA A 11 -1.54 4.95 -10.41
N ILE A 12 -1.50 3.93 -11.26
CA ILE A 12 -2.68 3.31 -11.87
C ILE A 12 -2.96 2.02 -11.11
N ALA A 13 -4.15 1.90 -10.54
CA ALA A 13 -4.54 0.75 -9.73
C ALA A 13 -5.68 -0.05 -10.37
N ASN A 14 -5.58 -1.38 -10.31
CA ASN A 14 -6.67 -2.29 -10.63
C ASN A 14 -7.54 -2.49 -9.38
N MET A 15 -8.75 -1.94 -9.42
CA MET A 15 -9.71 -1.98 -8.30
C MET A 15 -10.32 -3.37 -8.07
N GLU A 16 -10.24 -4.28 -9.04
CA GLU A 16 -10.70 -5.66 -8.87
C GLU A 16 -9.65 -6.53 -8.15
N ALA A 17 -8.39 -6.09 -8.13
CA ALA A 17 -7.28 -6.80 -7.51
C ALA A 17 -7.08 -6.34 -6.05
N THR A 18 -7.93 -6.82 -5.14
CA THR A 18 -7.86 -6.50 -3.70
C THR A 18 -7.28 -7.63 -2.85
N GLY A 19 -7.16 -8.83 -3.41
CA GLY A 19 -6.56 -9.98 -2.73
C GLY A 19 -5.04 -9.88 -2.67
N ILE A 20 -4.48 -9.95 -1.47
CA ILE A 20 -3.02 -9.93 -1.24
C ILE A 20 -2.50 -11.37 -1.28
N ILE A 21 -1.72 -11.68 -2.31
CA ILE A 21 -1.15 -13.03 -2.54
C ILE A 21 0.38 -13.03 -2.37
N GLU A 22 1.02 -11.92 -2.72
CA GLU A 22 2.47 -11.72 -2.63
C GLU A 22 2.77 -10.26 -2.27
N ARG A 23 4.04 -9.95 -2.02
CA ARG A 23 4.49 -8.57 -1.75
C ARG A 23 4.25 -7.70 -2.98
N ASP A 24 3.32 -6.75 -2.88
CA ASP A 24 3.04 -5.82 -3.95
C ASP A 24 2.58 -4.45 -3.42
N LEU A 25 2.43 -3.47 -4.31
CA LEU A 25 1.92 -2.14 -4.00
C LEU A 25 0.40 -2.11 -4.07
N TYR A 26 -0.21 -1.57 -3.03
CA TYR A 26 -1.66 -1.37 -2.96
C TYR A 26 -1.98 0.09 -2.63
N VAL A 27 -3.10 0.56 -3.17
CA VAL A 27 -3.76 1.77 -2.71
C VAL A 27 -4.65 1.41 -1.53
N LEU A 28 -4.39 2.02 -0.38
CA LEU A 28 -5.15 1.86 0.84
C LEU A 28 -5.90 3.15 1.14
N LYS A 29 -7.08 3.04 1.75
CA LYS A 29 -7.80 4.16 2.32
C LYS A 29 -7.83 4.03 3.84
N VAL A 30 -7.29 5.03 4.52
CA VAL A 30 -7.17 5.12 5.98
C VAL A 30 -7.69 6.51 6.39
N GLU A 31 -8.71 6.56 7.26
CA GLU A 31 -9.32 7.82 7.75
C GLU A 31 -9.63 8.82 6.61
N ASP A 32 -10.29 8.35 5.56
CA ASP A 32 -10.66 9.12 4.36
C ASP A 32 -9.50 9.68 3.51
N LYS A 33 -8.27 9.25 3.79
CA LYS A 33 -7.10 9.58 2.98
C LYS A 33 -6.57 8.34 2.27
N TYR A 34 -6.11 8.54 1.05
CA TYR A 34 -5.50 7.49 0.23
C TYR A 34 -3.99 7.49 0.43
N CYS A 35 -3.40 6.32 0.53
CA CYS A 35 -1.96 6.14 0.48
C CYS A 35 -1.58 4.91 -0.32
N VAL A 36 -0.33 4.90 -0.78
CA VAL A 36 0.28 3.73 -1.42
C VAL A 36 1.22 3.08 -0.41
N ARG A 37 1.15 1.75 -0.29
CA ARG A 37 1.98 0.95 0.60
C ARG A 37 2.37 -0.38 -0.05
N TRP A 38 3.55 -0.88 0.30
CA TRP A 38 3.86 -2.29 0.12
C TRP A 38 3.04 -3.10 1.11
N VAL A 39 2.38 -4.16 0.64
CA VAL A 39 1.67 -5.11 1.49
C VAL A 39 2.15 -6.52 1.19
N GLU A 40 2.54 -7.26 2.21
CA GLU A 40 3.15 -8.59 2.08
C GLU A 40 2.57 -9.54 3.13
N PRO A 41 2.09 -10.75 2.72
CA PRO A 41 1.71 -11.79 3.68
C PRO A 41 2.97 -12.37 4.36
N THR A 42 2.90 -12.61 5.66
CA THR A 42 3.97 -13.25 6.42
C THR A 42 3.77 -14.77 6.51
N ILE A 43 4.81 -15.49 6.90
CA ILE A 43 4.72 -16.94 7.15
C ILE A 43 3.76 -17.31 8.29
N ASP A 44 3.50 -16.36 9.19
CA ASP A 44 2.65 -16.52 10.36
C ASP A 44 1.17 -16.23 10.04
N GLY A 45 0.87 -15.83 8.79
CA GLY A 45 -0.48 -15.50 8.32
C GLY A 45 -0.91 -14.06 8.56
N ASP A 46 -0.02 -13.22 9.10
CA ASP A 46 -0.21 -11.78 9.23
C ASP A 46 0.17 -11.04 7.94
N TYR A 47 -0.01 -9.73 7.92
CA TYR A 47 0.35 -8.87 6.80
C TYR A 47 1.27 -7.74 7.26
N LYS A 48 2.41 -7.57 6.59
CA LYS A 48 3.26 -6.39 6.75
C LYS A 48 2.77 -5.31 5.81
N ILE A 49 2.60 -4.10 6.33
CA ILE A 49 2.28 -2.90 5.57
C ILE A 49 3.41 -1.90 5.75
N GLU A 50 4.06 -1.52 4.65
CA GLU A 50 5.29 -0.74 4.69
C GLU A 50 5.33 0.38 3.65
N SER A 51 6.07 1.44 3.98
CA SER A 51 6.52 2.48 3.08
C SER A 51 8.04 2.55 3.10
N ASP A 52 8.65 2.81 1.94
CA ASP A 52 10.10 3.03 1.81
C ASP A 52 10.58 4.20 2.68
N GLN A 53 9.71 5.20 2.88
CA GLN A 53 9.86 6.24 3.87
C GLN A 53 8.75 6.08 4.89
N ASN A 54 9.09 5.56 6.06
CA ASN A 54 8.13 5.41 7.15
C ASN A 54 7.50 6.77 7.49
N ASP A 55 6.17 6.85 7.42
CA ASP A 55 5.40 8.02 7.82
C ASP A 55 4.74 7.71 9.17
N PRO A 56 5.41 8.05 10.30
CA PRO A 56 4.92 7.67 11.62
C PRO A 56 3.66 8.41 12.04
N PHE A 57 3.25 9.46 11.34
CA PHE A 57 2.14 10.32 11.75
C PHE A 57 0.83 9.96 11.06
N PHE A 58 0.87 9.56 9.80
CA PHE A 58 -0.33 9.16 9.06
C PHE A 58 -0.56 7.66 9.06
N MET A 59 0.45 6.88 8.65
CA MET A 59 0.36 5.42 8.66
C MET A 59 1.76 4.83 8.77
N PRO A 60 2.21 4.49 10.00
CA PRO A 60 3.51 3.88 10.23
C PRO A 60 3.59 2.50 9.61
N ASN A 61 4.81 2.05 9.32
CA ASN A 61 5.07 0.67 8.96
C ASN A 61 4.63 -0.23 10.14
N CYS A 62 3.85 -1.26 9.84
CA CYS A 62 3.26 -2.13 10.86
C CYS A 62 3.07 -3.55 10.33
N THR A 63 2.86 -4.47 11.26
CA THR A 63 2.32 -5.80 10.98
C THR A 63 0.91 -5.84 11.53
N VAL A 64 -0.05 -6.31 10.75
CA VAL A 64 -1.45 -6.44 11.11
C VAL A 64 -1.91 -7.87 10.93
N THR A 65 -2.77 -8.34 11.82
CA THR A 65 -3.48 -9.61 11.69
C THR A 65 -4.50 -9.54 10.55
N PRO A 66 -5.00 -10.67 10.03
CA PRO A 66 -6.09 -10.68 9.05
C PRO A 66 -7.32 -9.89 9.50
N MET A 67 -7.64 -9.92 10.80
CA MET A 67 -8.78 -9.20 11.37
C MET A 67 -8.55 -7.68 11.36
N GLU A 68 -7.36 -7.22 11.75
CA GLU A 68 -7.00 -5.81 11.69
C GLU A 68 -6.93 -5.29 10.25
N LEU A 69 -6.46 -6.12 9.31
CA LEU A 69 -6.44 -5.77 7.89
C LEU A 69 -7.85 -5.48 7.35
N THR A 70 -8.91 -6.13 7.86
CA THR A 70 -10.29 -5.84 7.44
C THR A 70 -10.76 -4.43 7.80
N GLN A 71 -10.07 -3.73 8.71
CA GLN A 71 -10.35 -2.34 9.07
C GLN A 71 -9.70 -1.35 8.10
N ILE A 72 -8.82 -1.83 7.22
CA ILE A 72 -8.14 -1.05 6.19
C ILE A 72 -8.82 -1.32 4.86
N GLU A 73 -9.35 -0.29 4.23
CA GLU A 73 -9.99 -0.44 2.92
C GLU A 73 -8.91 -0.52 1.84
N ILE A 74 -8.71 -1.72 1.28
CA ILE A 74 -7.84 -1.94 0.12
C ILE A 74 -8.62 -1.55 -1.13
N ILE A 75 -8.20 -0.46 -1.78
CA ILE A 75 -8.85 0.07 -2.97
C ILE A 75 -8.50 -0.73 -4.21
N GLY A 76 -7.26 -1.22 -4.29
CA GLY A 76 -6.78 -2.03 -5.40
C GLY A 76 -5.26 -2.10 -5.46
N ARG A 77 -4.76 -3.04 -6.26
CA ARG A 77 -3.34 -3.24 -6.53
C ARG A 77 -2.82 -2.23 -7.56
N VAL A 78 -1.67 -1.65 -7.32
CA VAL A 78 -1.00 -0.75 -8.26
C VAL A 78 -0.37 -1.58 -9.38
N GLU A 79 -0.78 -1.35 -10.63
CA GLU A 79 -0.27 -2.07 -11.81
C GLU A 79 0.83 -1.28 -12.52
N LEU A 80 0.78 0.05 -12.42
CA LEU A 80 1.69 0.92 -13.14
C LEU A 80 1.96 2.21 -12.37
N ILE A 81 3.22 2.63 -12.37
CA ILE A 81 3.64 3.95 -11.91
C ILE A 81 4.20 4.71 -13.11
N ILE A 82 3.60 5.86 -13.40
CA ILE A 82 4.03 6.76 -14.47
C ILE A 82 4.70 7.97 -13.83
N SER A 83 6.00 8.09 -14.04
CA SER A 83 6.74 9.29 -13.61
C SER A 83 6.42 10.45 -14.54
N SER A 84 5.92 11.55 -13.97
CA SER A 84 5.96 12.84 -14.64
C SER A 84 7.42 13.21 -14.83
N ARG A 85 7.88 13.30 -16.09
CA ARG A 85 9.18 13.92 -16.37
C ARG A 85 8.99 15.42 -16.25
N ASP A 86 9.74 16.04 -15.35
CA ASP A 86 10.28 17.37 -15.61
C ASP A 86 11.54 17.23 -16.48
#